data_AF-A0A1V5MSU8-F1
#
_entry.id   AF-A0A1V5MSU8-F1
#
_cell.length_a   1.000
_cell.length_b   1.000
_cell.length_c   1.000
_cell.angle_alpha   90.00
_cell.angle_beta   90.00
_cell.angle_gamma   90.00
#
_symmetry.space_group_name_H-M   'P 1'
#
loop_
_entity.id
_entity.type
_entity.pdbx_description
1 polymer ?
#
loop_
_entity_poly.entity_id
_entity_poly.type
_entity_poly.pdbx_seq_one_letter_code
_entity_poly.pdbx_strand_id
1 'polypeptide(L)'
;MKLPTGIWSVFLLCSVFFQACSGSARQSHEPLTDSTGTILHDTTKKVIHIFVALCDNKYQGIVPVPAGIGNGQNPATNLYWGCAYGIKTYFRNSPSCTMISTTACNDTLLERAIYKHASKNYYLVADAYNGRYISTCTEDFLKSSAGLHNDTIHSGGSILGIGGHAALLAYIPKFNPIFIHYKNSCQ
;
A
#
# COMPACT_ATOMS: atom_id res chain seq x y z
N MET A 1 -18.98 -78.79 10.38
CA MET A 1 -19.64 -78.41 11.65
C MET A 1 -19.25 -76.97 11.95
N LYS A 2 -20.25 -76.07 11.98
CA LYS A 2 -20.24 -74.60 12.26
C LYS A 2 -19.66 -73.63 11.20
N LEU A 3 -20.56 -73.08 10.37
CA LEU A 3 -20.76 -71.60 10.24
C LEU A 3 -21.75 -71.16 11.37
N PRO A 4 -22.08 -69.87 11.62
CA PRO A 4 -21.63 -68.55 11.09
C PRO A 4 -21.18 -67.60 12.25
N THR A 5 -20.78 -66.33 12.10
CA THR A 5 -21.62 -65.11 11.99
C THR A 5 -20.71 -63.87 11.92
N GLY A 6 -21.11 -62.83 11.18
CA GLY A 6 -20.46 -61.50 11.29
C GLY A 6 -20.23 -60.74 9.99
N ILE A 7 -21.15 -60.79 9.02
CA ILE A 7 -21.38 -59.64 8.14
C ILE A 7 -22.50 -58.84 8.81
N TRP A 8 -22.34 -57.53 8.94
CA TRP A 8 -23.34 -56.49 8.71
C TRP A 8 -22.75 -55.13 9.16
N SER A 9 -22.72 -54.19 8.22
CA SER A 9 -22.86 -52.75 8.46
C SER A 9 -21.73 -51.97 9.14
N VAL A 10 -20.68 -51.61 8.37
CA VAL A 10 -20.15 -50.23 8.37
C VAL A 10 -19.68 -49.88 6.94
N PHE A 11 -20.61 -49.87 5.99
CA PHE A 11 -20.44 -49.11 4.74
C PHE A 11 -21.63 -48.16 4.66
N LEU A 12 -21.59 -47.15 5.51
CA LEU A 12 -22.59 -46.09 5.54
C LEU A 12 -21.85 -44.75 5.66
N LEU A 13 -22.02 -43.93 4.62
CA LEU A 13 -21.73 -42.50 4.56
C LEU A 13 -20.27 -42.07 4.84
N CYS A 14 -19.46 -42.03 3.79
CA CYS A 14 -18.69 -40.80 3.54
C CYS A 14 -19.22 -40.16 2.27
N SER A 15 -20.44 -39.64 2.43
CA SER A 15 -21.01 -38.67 1.52
C SER A 15 -20.06 -37.50 1.39
N VAL A 16 -19.58 -37.27 0.17
CA VAL A 16 -19.69 -35.96 -0.48
C VAL A 16 -19.51 -34.78 0.49
N PHE A 17 -18.25 -34.46 0.84
CA PHE A 17 -17.92 -33.07 1.07
C PHE A 17 -17.37 -32.53 -0.24
N PHE A 18 -18.30 -32.00 -1.02
CA PHE A 18 -18.03 -31.06 -2.10
C PHE A 18 -16.96 -30.10 -1.62
N GLN A 19 -15.85 -30.14 -2.35
CA GLN A 19 -14.82 -29.13 -2.34
C GLN A 19 -15.43 -27.85 -2.93
N ALA A 20 -16.23 -27.16 -2.12
CA ALA A 20 -16.59 -25.78 -2.38
C ALA A 20 -15.39 -24.94 -1.97
N CYS A 21 -14.49 -24.72 -2.94
CA CYS A 21 -13.66 -23.53 -2.96
C CYS A 21 -14.58 -22.32 -2.88
N SER A 22 -14.88 -21.87 -1.66
CA SER A 22 -15.41 -20.54 -1.45
C SER A 22 -14.23 -19.62 -1.67
N GLY A 23 -14.07 -19.18 -2.93
CA GLY A 23 -13.22 -18.08 -3.27
C GLY A 23 -13.51 -16.96 -2.28
N SER A 24 -12.48 -16.48 -1.60
CA SER A 24 -12.54 -15.20 -0.91
C SER A 24 -12.79 -14.18 -2.01
N ALA A 25 -14.06 -13.86 -2.21
CA ALA A 25 -14.45 -12.70 -2.97
C ALA A 25 -13.77 -11.52 -2.25
N ARG A 26 -12.74 -10.94 -2.88
CA ARG A 26 -12.31 -9.59 -2.58
C ARG A 26 -13.58 -8.75 -2.65
N GLN A 27 -14.11 -8.33 -1.50
CA GLN A 27 -15.09 -7.25 -1.47
C GLN A 27 -14.38 -6.05 -2.08
N SER A 28 -14.73 -5.73 -3.33
CA SER A 28 -14.56 -4.39 -3.86
C SER A 28 -15.45 -3.50 -3.01
N HIS A 29 -14.86 -2.89 -1.98
CA HIS A 29 -15.52 -1.87 -1.22
C HIS A 29 -15.76 -0.70 -2.18
N GLU A 30 -17.01 -0.52 -2.62
CA GLU A 30 -17.41 0.64 -3.42
C GLU A 30 -17.05 1.91 -2.62
N PRO A 31 -16.36 2.90 -3.24
CA PRO A 31 -16.00 4.13 -2.56
C PRO A 31 -17.27 4.85 -2.10
N LEU A 32 -17.34 5.22 -0.82
CA LEU A 32 -18.42 6.08 -0.32
C LEU A 32 -18.31 7.43 -1.02
N THR A 33 -19.24 7.74 -1.90
CA THR A 33 -19.29 8.99 -2.66
C THR A 33 -20.39 9.89 -2.09
N ASP A 34 -20.14 11.20 -2.05
CA ASP A 34 -21.17 12.17 -1.72
C ASP A 34 -22.16 12.36 -2.89
N SER A 35 -23.18 13.19 -2.70
CA SER A 35 -24.17 13.51 -3.73
C SER A 35 -23.59 14.18 -4.98
N THR A 36 -22.31 14.60 -4.96
CA THR A 36 -21.58 15.16 -6.11
C THR A 36 -20.64 14.14 -6.77
N GLY A 37 -20.58 12.91 -6.27
CA GLY A 37 -19.67 11.87 -6.76
C GLY A 37 -18.24 12.00 -6.21
N THR A 38 -18.02 12.86 -5.21
CA THR A 38 -16.71 13.03 -4.58
C THR A 38 -16.50 11.94 -3.54
N ILE A 39 -15.34 11.26 -3.55
CA ILE A 39 -15.03 10.22 -2.57
C ILE A 39 -14.89 10.86 -1.18
N LEU A 40 -15.71 10.41 -0.24
CA LEU A 40 -15.75 10.90 1.13
C LEU A 40 -14.47 10.52 1.89
N HIS A 41 -13.90 11.47 2.60
CA HIS A 41 -12.77 11.26 3.53
C HIS A 41 -12.86 12.21 4.73
N ASP A 42 -12.19 11.87 5.83
CA ASP A 42 -12.16 12.68 7.04
C ASP A 42 -11.22 13.89 6.85
N THR A 43 -11.81 15.05 6.56
CA THR A 43 -11.10 16.31 6.29
C THR A 43 -10.39 16.89 7.53
N THR A 44 -10.69 16.38 8.73
CA THR A 44 -10.02 16.76 9.99
C THR A 44 -8.68 16.05 10.16
N LYS A 45 -8.46 14.94 9.44
CA LYS A 45 -7.17 14.23 9.40
C LYS A 45 -6.39 14.69 8.18
N LYS A 46 -5.30 15.41 8.40
CA LYS A 46 -4.46 15.84 7.27
C LYS A 46 -3.46 14.74 6.94
N VAL A 47 -3.42 14.37 5.67
CA VAL A 47 -2.56 13.29 5.15
C VAL A 47 -1.41 13.90 4.36
N ILE A 48 -0.20 13.40 4.62
CA ILE A 48 0.97 13.53 3.76
C ILE A 48 1.09 12.23 2.99
N HIS A 49 0.96 12.28 1.66
CA HIS A 49 1.08 11.11 0.81
C HIS A 49 2.43 11.13 0.06
N ILE A 50 3.25 10.10 0.29
CA ILE A 50 4.62 9.99 -0.22
C ILE A 50 4.68 8.89 -1.26
N PHE A 51 4.99 9.26 -2.50
CA PHE A 51 5.24 8.34 -3.61
C PHE A 51 6.73 8.02 -3.67
N VAL A 52 7.09 6.76 -3.51
CA VAL A 52 8.49 6.32 -3.49
C VAL A 52 8.77 5.41 -4.68
N ALA A 53 9.50 5.92 -5.67
CA ALA A 53 9.96 5.12 -6.79
C ALA A 53 11.19 4.30 -6.36
N LEU A 54 11.04 2.98 -6.15
CA LEU A 54 12.14 2.14 -5.66
C LEU A 54 13.32 2.12 -6.64
N CYS A 55 14.54 2.16 -6.09
CA CYS A 55 15.77 2.12 -6.88
C CYS A 55 15.90 0.79 -7.63
N ASP A 56 16.21 0.81 -8.93
CA ASP A 56 16.31 -0.40 -9.74
C ASP A 56 17.46 -0.33 -10.76
N ASN A 57 18.51 -1.13 -10.53
CA ASN A 57 19.68 -1.19 -11.41
C ASN A 57 19.37 -1.83 -12.78
N LYS A 58 18.36 -2.71 -12.84
CA LYS A 58 18.13 -3.58 -14.01
C LYS A 58 17.33 -2.88 -15.09
N TYR A 59 16.24 -2.20 -14.71
CA TYR A 59 15.26 -1.68 -15.65
C TYR A 59 15.42 -0.20 -15.97
N GLN A 60 16.16 0.55 -15.15
CA GLN A 60 16.15 2.02 -15.21
C GLN A 60 17.41 2.65 -15.81
N GLY A 61 18.45 1.88 -16.11
CA GLY A 61 19.70 2.42 -16.67
C GLY A 61 20.35 3.49 -15.79
N ILE A 62 20.20 3.39 -14.47
CA ILE A 62 20.87 4.28 -13.50
C ILE A 62 22.33 3.89 -13.32
N VAL A 63 23.12 4.83 -12.81
CA VAL A 63 24.40 4.49 -12.19
C VAL A 63 24.12 3.42 -11.13
N PRO A 64 24.66 2.20 -11.30
CA PRO A 64 24.27 1.08 -10.46
C PRO A 64 24.76 1.32 -9.04
N VAL A 65 23.86 1.13 -8.08
CA VAL A 65 24.19 1.03 -6.66
C VAL A 65 24.48 -0.43 -6.31
N PRO A 66 25.00 -0.78 -5.11
CA PRO A 66 25.18 -2.17 -4.72
C PRO A 66 23.91 -3.01 -4.91
N ALA A 67 24.04 -4.23 -5.45
CA ALA A 67 22.92 -5.05 -5.91
C ALA A 67 21.84 -5.30 -4.84
N GLY A 68 22.23 -5.39 -3.57
CA GLY A 68 21.31 -5.59 -2.45
C GLY A 68 20.32 -4.43 -2.24
N ILE A 69 20.74 -3.19 -2.54
CA ILE A 69 19.93 -1.97 -2.34
C ILE A 69 19.36 -1.40 -3.63
N GLY A 70 19.83 -1.89 -4.79
CA GLY A 70 19.39 -1.53 -6.13
C GLY A 70 18.40 -2.50 -6.78
N ASN A 71 17.75 -3.38 -6.00
CA ASN A 71 16.69 -4.26 -6.49
C ASN A 71 15.32 -3.60 -6.26
N GLY A 72 14.68 -3.13 -7.35
CA GLY A 72 13.41 -2.41 -7.29
C GLY A 72 12.19 -3.28 -6.99
N GLN A 73 12.37 -4.60 -6.92
CA GLN A 73 11.32 -5.56 -6.57
C GLN A 73 11.45 -6.05 -5.12
N ASN A 74 12.51 -5.66 -4.39
CA ASN A 74 12.70 -6.01 -2.99
C ASN A 74 12.60 -4.77 -2.09
N PRO A 75 11.39 -4.40 -1.61
CA PRO A 75 11.21 -3.22 -0.77
C PRO A 75 12.01 -3.30 0.54
N ALA A 76 12.17 -4.49 1.13
CA ALA A 76 12.78 -4.67 2.45
C ALA A 76 14.24 -4.20 2.51
N THR A 77 14.98 -4.30 1.41
CA THR A 77 16.39 -3.87 1.34
C THR A 77 16.62 -2.70 0.39
N ASN A 78 15.57 -2.16 -0.26
CA ASN A 78 15.73 -1.10 -1.25
C ASN A 78 16.27 0.19 -0.63
N LEU A 79 17.17 0.87 -1.34
CA LEU A 79 17.82 2.12 -0.92
C LEU A 79 16.83 3.20 -0.46
N TYR A 80 15.68 3.34 -1.14
CA TYR A 80 14.72 4.40 -0.83
C TYR A 80 13.62 3.99 0.14
N TRP A 81 13.61 2.74 0.60
CA TRP A 81 12.50 2.19 1.39
C TRP A 81 12.94 1.48 2.67
N GLY A 82 13.48 0.27 2.56
CA GLY A 82 13.81 -0.57 3.72
C GLY A 82 15.26 -0.48 4.18
N CYS A 83 16.19 -0.05 3.33
CA CYS A 83 17.61 0.06 3.72
C CYS A 83 17.85 1.27 4.63
N ALA A 84 18.46 1.08 5.80
CA ALA A 84 18.99 2.12 6.70
C ALA A 84 18.12 3.39 6.88
N TYR A 85 18.19 4.33 5.94
CA TYR A 85 17.48 5.62 5.95
C TYR A 85 16.34 5.72 4.93
N GLY A 86 15.95 4.61 4.29
CA GLY A 86 14.78 4.56 3.42
C GLY A 86 13.51 4.95 4.17
N ILE A 87 12.49 5.43 3.44
CA ILE A 87 11.30 6.09 4.00
C ILE A 87 10.63 5.25 5.10
N LYS A 88 10.40 3.96 4.85
CA LYS A 88 9.78 3.06 5.83
C LYS A 88 10.63 2.93 7.10
N THR A 89 11.94 2.73 6.94
CA THR A 89 12.85 2.56 8.08
C THR A 89 13.01 3.86 8.86
N TYR A 90 13.12 5.00 8.18
CA TYR A 90 13.20 6.32 8.80
C TYR A 90 11.97 6.61 9.68
N PHE A 91 10.76 6.49 9.15
CA PHE A 91 9.55 6.79 9.92
C PHE A 91 9.23 5.73 10.98
N ARG A 92 9.64 4.47 10.78
CA ARG A 92 9.53 3.44 11.81
C ARG A 92 10.40 3.77 13.04
N ASN A 93 11.57 4.34 12.83
CA ASN A 93 12.52 4.69 13.90
C ASN A 93 12.31 6.11 14.44
N SER A 94 11.40 6.89 13.84
CA SER A 94 11.14 8.28 14.24
C SER A 94 10.36 8.35 15.55
N PRO A 95 10.81 9.12 16.56
CA PRO A 95 10.06 9.28 17.80
C PRO A 95 8.76 10.10 17.63
N SER A 96 8.64 10.85 16.52
CA SER A 96 7.46 11.66 16.22
C SER A 96 6.35 10.89 15.49
N CYS A 97 6.58 9.64 15.10
CA CYS A 97 5.65 8.83 14.32
C CYS A 97 5.45 7.44 14.92
N THR A 98 4.21 6.95 14.90
CA THR A 98 3.87 5.57 15.28
C THR A 98 3.37 4.84 14.04
N MET A 99 3.96 3.69 13.74
CA MET A 99 3.51 2.85 12.63
C MET A 99 2.14 2.25 12.95
N ILE A 100 1.17 2.47 12.06
CA ILE A 100 -0.19 1.95 12.18
C ILE A 100 -0.29 0.61 11.44
N SER A 101 0.20 0.56 10.21
CA SER A 101 0.17 -0.66 9.41
C SER A 101 1.21 -0.64 8.30
N THR A 102 1.47 -1.83 7.76
CA THR A 102 2.17 -2.04 6.51
C THR A 102 1.42 -3.12 5.74
N THR A 103 1.15 -2.88 4.46
CA THR A 103 0.32 -3.77 3.63
C THR A 103 1.01 -4.02 2.29
N ALA A 104 1.16 -5.29 1.93
CA ALA A 104 1.53 -5.67 0.58
C ALA A 104 0.35 -5.42 -0.37
N CYS A 105 0.62 -4.84 -1.54
CA CYS A 105 -0.43 -4.35 -2.44
C CYS A 105 -0.51 -5.20 -3.72
N ASN A 106 0.19 -4.81 -4.78
CA ASN A 106 0.17 -5.46 -6.10
C ASN A 106 1.54 -5.36 -6.78
N ASP A 107 1.63 -5.71 -8.06
CA ASP A 107 2.91 -5.74 -8.79
C ASP A 107 3.50 -4.36 -9.09
N THR A 108 2.67 -3.31 -9.06
CA THR A 108 3.09 -1.93 -9.34
C THR A 108 3.37 -1.16 -8.07
N LEU A 109 2.42 -1.17 -7.13
CA LEU A 109 2.60 -0.67 -5.77
C LEU A 109 2.91 -1.88 -4.89
N LEU A 110 4.15 -2.06 -4.45
CA LEU A 110 4.55 -3.27 -3.73
C LEU A 110 4.10 -3.24 -2.27
N GLU A 111 4.25 -2.09 -1.62
CA GLU A 111 3.98 -1.95 -0.19
C GLU A 111 3.49 -0.54 0.15
N ARG A 112 2.46 -0.45 0.99
CA ARG A 112 1.98 0.79 1.60
C ARG A 112 2.26 0.76 3.09
N ALA A 113 2.89 1.82 3.62
CA ALA A 113 3.13 2.01 5.05
C ALA A 113 2.36 3.22 5.56
N ILE A 114 1.63 3.05 6.67
CA ILE A 114 0.83 4.10 7.29
C ILE A 114 1.40 4.40 8.67
N TYR A 115 1.66 5.68 8.92
CA TYR A 115 2.11 6.20 10.21
C TYR A 115 1.16 7.29 10.69
N LYS A 116 1.03 7.41 12.00
CA LYS A 116 0.34 8.51 12.67
C LYS A 116 1.35 9.34 13.43
N HIS A 117 1.26 10.66 13.34
CA HIS A 117 2.07 11.55 14.17
C HIS A 117 1.70 11.38 15.64
N ALA A 118 2.69 11.38 16.53
CA ALA A 118 2.52 11.04 17.95
C ALA A 118 1.50 11.93 18.68
N SER A 119 1.51 13.24 18.41
CA SER A 119 0.67 14.22 19.12
C SER A 119 -0.31 15.02 18.25
N LYS A 120 -0.30 14.83 16.93
CA LYS A 120 -1.09 15.65 15.99
C LYS A 120 -1.97 14.74 15.13
N ASN A 121 -3.10 15.26 14.64
CA ASN A 121 -3.98 14.55 13.69
C ASN A 121 -3.40 14.55 12.26
N TYR A 122 -2.13 14.19 12.15
CA TYR A 122 -1.41 14.02 10.91
C TYR A 122 -1.14 12.55 10.65
N TYR A 123 -1.37 12.15 9.40
CA TYR A 123 -1.07 10.82 8.92
C TYR A 123 -0.05 10.93 7.80
N LEU A 124 0.86 9.97 7.78
CA LEU A 124 1.80 9.80 6.70
C LEU A 124 1.50 8.46 6.04
N VAL A 125 1.17 8.51 4.76
CA VAL A 125 0.96 7.33 3.93
C VAL A 125 2.10 7.32 2.93
N ALA A 126 2.88 6.26 2.92
CA ALA A 126 4.00 6.11 2.01
C ALA A 126 3.80 4.86 1.14
N ASP A 127 4.06 5.01 -0.15
CA ASP A 127 3.79 4.03 -1.18
C ASP A 127 5.07 3.65 -1.92
N ALA A 128 5.48 2.39 -1.79
CA ALA A 128 6.65 1.83 -2.43
C ALA A 128 6.30 1.27 -3.81
N TYR A 129 6.57 2.04 -4.85
CA TYR A 129 6.37 1.61 -6.23
C TYR A 129 7.53 0.74 -6.69
N ASN A 130 7.18 -0.39 -7.30
CA ASN A 130 8.12 -1.29 -7.94
C ASN A 130 9.03 -0.51 -8.89
N GLY A 131 10.35 -0.64 -8.69
CA GLY A 131 11.36 0.13 -9.42
C GLY A 131 11.43 -0.19 -10.92
N ARG A 132 10.72 -1.22 -11.40
CA ARG A 132 10.46 -1.41 -12.84
C ARG A 132 9.50 -0.35 -13.41
N TYR A 133 8.59 0.18 -12.60
CA TYR A 133 7.49 1.06 -13.00
C TYR A 133 7.63 2.48 -12.42
N ILE A 134 8.85 3.05 -12.46
CA ILE A 134 9.11 4.43 -11.98
C ILE A 134 8.28 5.47 -12.74
N SER A 135 8.04 5.26 -14.05
CA SER A 135 7.18 6.14 -14.84
C SER A 135 5.76 6.20 -14.31
N THR A 136 5.19 5.06 -13.90
CA THR A 136 3.86 4.99 -13.30
C THR A 136 3.81 5.73 -11.96
N CYS A 137 4.81 5.55 -11.10
CA CYS A 137 4.93 6.31 -9.85
C CYS A 137 4.95 7.83 -10.10
N THR A 138 5.69 8.25 -11.12
CA THR A 138 5.80 9.66 -11.52
C THR A 138 4.46 10.19 -12.04
N GLU A 139 3.79 9.44 -12.90
CA GLU A 139 2.47 9.81 -13.42
C GLU A 139 1.43 9.92 -12.30
N ASP A 140 1.37 8.95 -11.39
CA ASP A 140 0.42 8.97 -10.28
C ASP A 140 0.64 10.17 -9.38
N PHE A 141 1.90 10.49 -9.04
CA PHE A 141 2.25 11.70 -8.30
C PHE A 141 1.78 12.98 -9.03
N LEU A 142 2.04 13.11 -10.34
CA LEU A 142 1.66 14.28 -11.13
C LEU A 142 0.13 14.40 -11.25
N LYS A 143 -0.56 13.29 -11.52
CA LYS A 143 -2.03 13.25 -11.59
C LYS A 143 -2.64 13.59 -10.22
N SER A 144 -2.09 13.09 -9.12
CA SER A 144 -2.54 13.47 -7.76
C SER A 144 -2.31 14.95 -7.47
N SER A 145 -1.17 15.50 -7.90
CA SER A 145 -0.86 16.92 -7.75
C SER A 145 -1.87 17.79 -8.51
N ALA A 146 -2.26 17.35 -9.71
CA ALA A 146 -3.32 17.97 -10.52
C ALA A 146 -4.74 17.70 -10.02
N GLY A 147 -4.94 16.87 -8.99
CA GLY A 147 -6.27 16.48 -8.49
C GLY A 147 -7.01 15.49 -9.40
N LEU A 148 -6.31 14.86 -10.35
CA LEU A 148 -6.84 13.89 -11.31
C LEU A 148 -6.73 12.43 -10.80
N HIS A 149 -5.92 12.19 -9.78
CA HIS A 149 -5.80 10.89 -9.13
C HIS A 149 -6.09 11.03 -7.64
N ASN A 150 -7.34 10.76 -7.27
CA ASN A 150 -7.86 10.86 -5.91
C ASN A 150 -8.27 9.47 -5.43
N ASP A 151 -7.90 9.12 -4.21
CA ASP A 151 -8.23 7.83 -3.63
C ASP A 151 -8.39 7.97 -2.11
N THR A 152 -8.87 6.93 -1.44
CA THR A 152 -9.02 6.88 0.00
C THR A 152 -8.58 5.53 0.57
N ILE A 153 -8.22 5.54 1.85
CA ILE A 153 -7.88 4.31 2.58
C ILE A 153 -8.53 4.28 3.95
N HIS A 154 -8.93 3.08 4.39
CA HIS A 154 -9.41 2.87 5.74
C HIS A 154 -8.23 2.63 6.68
N SER A 155 -8.12 3.42 7.76
CA SER A 155 -7.10 3.24 8.79
C SER A 155 -7.58 3.75 10.15
N GLY A 156 -7.52 2.90 11.18
CA GLY A 156 -7.88 3.28 12.55
C GLY A 156 -9.31 3.79 12.72
N GLY A 157 -10.26 3.24 11.95
CA GLY A 157 -11.67 3.65 11.96
C GLY A 157 -11.98 4.96 11.22
N SER A 158 -10.98 5.57 10.57
CA SER A 158 -11.15 6.77 9.74
C SER A 158 -10.89 6.44 8.27
N ILE A 159 -11.50 7.23 7.39
CA ILE A 159 -11.23 7.20 5.94
C ILE A 159 -10.25 8.34 5.66
N LEU A 160 -9.02 7.98 5.30
CA LEU A 160 -7.95 8.93 5.01
C LEU A 160 -7.95 9.24 3.51
N GLY A 161 -7.94 10.53 3.16
CA GLY A 161 -7.77 10.98 1.78
C GLY A 161 -6.32 10.86 1.33
N ILE A 162 -6.07 10.11 0.26
CA ILE A 162 -4.75 9.98 -0.36
C ILE A 162 -4.77 10.48 -1.81
N GLY A 163 -3.61 10.50 -2.46
CA GLY A 163 -3.47 11.10 -3.77
C GLY A 163 -3.87 12.58 -3.74
N GLY A 164 -4.72 13.02 -4.66
CA GLY A 164 -5.14 14.41 -4.72
C GLY A 164 -6.03 14.88 -3.57
N HIS A 165 -6.56 13.98 -2.72
CA HIS A 165 -7.20 14.34 -1.45
C HIS A 165 -6.21 14.64 -0.32
N ALA A 166 -4.93 14.26 -0.47
CA ALA A 166 -3.95 14.52 0.57
C ALA A 166 -3.67 16.02 0.70
N ALA A 167 -3.36 16.46 1.93
CA ALA A 167 -3.00 17.85 2.21
C ALA A 167 -1.61 18.23 1.67
N LEU A 168 -0.72 17.23 1.60
CA LEU A 168 0.63 17.38 1.10
C LEU A 168 1.01 16.14 0.30
N LEU A 169 1.61 16.36 -0.87
CA LEU A 169 2.19 15.29 -1.69
C LEU A 169 3.71 15.42 -1.68
N ALA A 170 4.40 14.30 -1.52
CA ALA A 170 5.84 14.21 -1.66
C ALA A 170 6.22 13.09 -2.63
N TYR A 171 7.30 13.28 -3.36
CA TYR A 171 7.81 12.30 -4.31
C TYR A 171 9.30 12.10 -4.11
N ILE A 172 9.70 10.84 -4.03
CA ILE A 172 11.10 10.40 -3.96
C ILE A 172 11.47 9.83 -5.33
N PRO A 173 12.11 10.64 -6.21
CA PRO A 173 12.49 10.22 -7.55
C PRO A 173 13.74 9.33 -7.58
N LYS A 174 13.97 8.78 -8.77
CA LYS A 174 15.20 8.09 -9.15
C LYS A 174 16.46 8.96 -9.06
N PHE A 175 16.35 10.25 -9.38
CA PHE A 175 17.44 11.24 -9.38
C PHE A 175 17.03 12.42 -8.49
N ASN A 176 17.76 12.64 -7.41
CA ASN A 176 17.55 13.72 -6.44
C ASN A 176 17.37 15.06 -7.19
N PRO A 177 16.27 15.82 -6.99
CA PRO A 177 15.78 16.24 -5.69
C PRO A 177 14.39 15.71 -5.30
N ILE A 178 14.10 15.69 -3.99
CA ILE A 178 12.75 15.44 -3.46
C ILE A 178 11.80 16.54 -3.96
N PHE A 179 10.65 16.15 -4.54
CA PHE A 179 9.60 17.10 -4.93
C PHE A 179 8.50 17.13 -3.88
N ILE A 180 8.15 18.32 -3.39
CA ILE A 180 7.10 18.53 -2.40
C ILE A 180 6.07 19.49 -2.99
N HIS A 181 4.81 19.06 -3.03
CA HIS A 181 3.68 19.87 -3.48
C HIS A 181 2.69 20.10 -2.33
N TYR A 182 2.57 21.36 -1.90
CA TYR A 182 1.68 21.79 -0.83
C TYR A 182 0.38 22.35 -1.40
N LYS A 183 -0.76 21.74 -1.04
CA LYS A 183 -2.08 22.27 -1.39
C LYS A 183 -2.53 23.24 -0.31
N ASN A 184 -2.50 24.54 -0.61
CA ASN A 184 -3.28 25.51 0.14
C ASN A 184 -4.76 25.26 -0.18
N SER A 185 -5.55 24.95 0.84
CA SER A 185 -7.01 24.96 0.71
C SER A 185 -7.44 26.40 0.41
N CYS A 186 -7.66 26.74 -0.86
CA CYS A 186 -8.56 27.85 -1.15
C CYS A 186 -9.95 27.36 -0.75
N GLN A 187 -10.43 27.90 0.37
CA GLN A 187 -11.85 27.83 0.74
C GLN A 187 -12.66 28.67 -0.24
#